data_AF-A0A2S9K7M0-F1
#
_entry.id   AF-A0A2S9K7M0-F1
#
_cell.length_a   1.000
_cell.length_b   1.000
_cell.length_c   1.000
_cell.angle_alpha   90.00
_cell.angle_beta   90.00
_cell.angle_gamma   90.00
#
_symmetry.space_group_name_H-M   'P 1'
#
loop_
_entity.id
_entity.type
_entity.pdbx_description
1 polymer ?
#
loop_
_entity_poly.entity_id
_entity_poly.type
_entity_poly.pdbx_seq_one_letter_code
_entity_poly.pdbx_strand_id
1 'polypeptide(L)'
;MNSPQNPDALPASPAEGRESLSALVDGECRPEELAALLRAGPQRQALGADWACFQAVGAALRQQAGDDLRPPSADFAAAVMARLASEALPGAAEVAEMPPQVRARAAANDEHWRWKWVAGLAACAAAAAFGWQLLDHEAAAGPELAKAQPATR
;
A
#
# COMPACT_ATOMS: atom_id res chain seq x y z
N MET A 1 40.00 -26.53 15.69
CA MET A 1 38.56 -26.79 15.87
C MET A 1 37.85 -26.14 14.69
N ASN A 2 37.57 -26.91 13.64
CA ASN A 2 36.85 -26.43 12.46
C ASN A 2 35.35 -26.53 12.75
N SER A 3 34.65 -25.40 12.74
CA SER A 3 33.19 -25.38 12.71
C SER A 3 32.71 -25.98 11.39
N PRO A 4 31.65 -26.80 11.38
CA PRO A 4 31.05 -27.24 10.13
C PRO A 4 30.42 -26.02 9.44
N GLN A 5 31.03 -25.57 8.36
CA GLN A 5 30.37 -24.71 7.39
C GLN A 5 29.21 -25.53 6.82
N ASN A 6 27.97 -25.16 7.17
CA ASN A 6 26.78 -25.74 6.58
C ASN A 6 26.71 -25.26 5.10
N PRO A 7 26.89 -26.15 4.10
CA PRO A 7 26.87 -25.77 2.70
C PRO A 7 25.45 -25.51 2.15
N ASP A 8 24.40 -25.64 2.97
CA ASP A 8 22.99 -25.46 2.55
C ASP A 8 22.49 -24.01 2.59
N ALA A 9 23.33 -23.01 2.87
CA ALA A 9 22.92 -21.61 2.91
C ALA A 9 23.31 -20.84 1.63
N LEU A 10 22.94 -21.36 0.45
CA LEU A 10 22.78 -20.55 -0.74
C LEU A 10 21.28 -20.25 -0.93
N PRO A 11 20.88 -19.04 -1.38
CA PRO A 11 19.59 -18.91 -2.06
C PRO A 11 19.73 -19.72 -3.35
N ALA A 12 19.33 -20.98 -3.32
CA ALA A 12 19.67 -21.96 -4.34
C ALA A 12 18.70 -21.89 -5.54
N SER A 13 17.58 -21.19 -5.41
CA SER A 13 16.61 -21.05 -6.49
C SER A 13 16.29 -19.58 -6.84
N PRO A 14 16.01 -19.28 -8.12
CA PRO A 14 15.52 -17.96 -8.53
C PRO A 14 14.18 -17.59 -7.86
N ALA A 15 13.41 -18.58 -7.38
CA ALA A 15 12.17 -18.35 -6.64
C ALA A 15 12.43 -17.74 -5.24
N GLU A 16 13.39 -18.30 -4.49
CA GLU A 16 13.82 -17.75 -3.20
C GLU A 16 14.39 -16.34 -3.34
N GLY A 17 15.17 -16.09 -4.40
CA GLY A 17 15.70 -14.76 -4.69
C GLY A 17 14.62 -13.72 -4.94
N ARG A 18 13.51 -14.10 -5.60
CA ARG A 18 12.37 -13.22 -5.83
C ARG A 18 11.55 -12.99 -4.56
N GLU A 19 11.39 -14.00 -3.72
CA GLU A 19 10.72 -13.89 -2.42
C GLU A 19 11.46 -12.94 -1.48
N SER A 20 12.77 -13.13 -1.29
CA SER A 20 13.59 -12.21 -0.48
C SER A 20 13.57 -10.79 -1.04
N LEU A 21 13.50 -10.63 -2.36
CA LEU A 21 13.41 -9.32 -3.00
C LEU A 21 12.03 -8.66 -2.79
N SER A 22 10.94 -9.43 -2.77
CA SER A 22 9.62 -8.93 -2.35
C SER A 22 9.64 -8.48 -0.90
N ALA A 23 10.16 -9.33 0.00
CA ALA A 23 10.31 -8.99 1.41
C ALA A 23 11.15 -7.70 1.60
N LEU A 24 12.15 -7.47 0.75
CA LEU A 24 12.97 -6.26 0.79
C LEU A 24 12.17 -5.01 0.41
N VAL A 25 11.31 -5.12 -0.61
CA VAL A 25 10.44 -4.01 -1.03
C VAL A 25 9.41 -3.67 0.06
N ASP A 26 8.90 -4.68 0.75
CA ASP A 26 7.91 -4.52 1.83
C ASP A 26 8.54 -4.11 3.18
N GLY A 27 9.87 -4.20 3.32
CA GLY A 27 10.60 -3.88 4.56
C GLY A 27 10.69 -5.03 5.57
N GLU A 28 10.28 -6.23 5.17
CA GLU A 28 10.25 -7.46 5.99
C GLU A 28 11.47 -8.36 5.76
N CYS A 29 12.39 -8.00 4.85
CA CYS A 29 13.60 -8.78 4.56
C CYS A 29 14.52 -8.83 5.77
N ARG A 30 14.92 -10.03 6.16
CA ARG A 30 15.84 -10.24 7.27
C ARG A 30 17.28 -9.88 6.86
N PRO A 31 18.15 -9.50 7.82
CA PRO A 31 19.54 -9.15 7.53
C PRO A 31 20.32 -10.27 6.79
N GLU A 32 20.08 -11.52 7.15
CA GLU A 32 20.70 -12.70 6.55
C GLU A 32 20.27 -12.93 5.09
N GLU A 33 18.99 -12.71 4.80
CA GLU A 33 18.40 -12.81 3.46
C GLU A 33 18.95 -11.70 2.56
N LEU A 34 19.04 -10.48 3.10
CA LEU A 34 19.66 -9.35 2.40
C LEU A 34 21.13 -9.62 2.12
N ALA A 35 21.89 -10.13 3.10
CA ALA A 35 23.30 -10.48 2.89
C ALA A 35 23.48 -11.60 1.86
N ALA A 36 22.55 -12.55 1.78
CA ALA A 36 22.53 -13.60 0.76
C ALA A 36 22.24 -13.02 -0.63
N LEU A 37 21.19 -12.21 -0.77
CA LEU A 37 20.87 -11.47 -2.00
C LEU A 37 22.03 -10.61 -2.48
N LEU A 38 22.72 -9.95 -1.55
CA LEU A 38 23.85 -9.09 -1.88
C LEU A 38 25.05 -9.89 -2.40
N ARG A 39 25.27 -11.10 -1.88
CA ARG A 39 26.36 -11.99 -2.31
C ARG A 39 26.04 -12.79 -3.57
N ALA A 40 24.78 -12.85 -4.01
CA ALA A 40 24.33 -13.63 -5.17
C ALA A 40 24.89 -13.19 -6.54
N GLY A 41 25.80 -12.19 -6.59
CA GLY A 41 26.60 -11.90 -7.78
C GLY A 41 25.80 -11.75 -9.09
N PRO A 42 26.21 -12.40 -10.19
CA PRO A 42 25.53 -12.32 -11.49
C PRO A 42 24.09 -12.86 -11.48
N GLN A 43 23.75 -13.82 -10.60
CA GLN A 43 22.36 -14.31 -10.50
C GLN A 43 21.39 -13.19 -10.10
N ARG A 44 21.87 -12.14 -9.41
CA ARG A 44 21.06 -10.95 -9.10
C ARG A 44 20.61 -10.20 -10.36
N GLN A 45 21.37 -10.27 -11.45
CA GLN A 45 21.01 -9.58 -12.69
C GLN A 45 19.73 -10.15 -13.30
N ALA A 46 19.44 -11.44 -13.06
CA ALA A 46 18.18 -12.07 -13.43
C ALA A 46 16.97 -11.53 -12.63
N LEU A 47 17.20 -11.00 -11.42
CA LEU A 47 16.16 -10.42 -10.57
C LEU A 47 15.83 -8.95 -10.91
N GLY A 48 16.55 -8.34 -11.85
CA GLY A 48 16.37 -6.92 -12.22
C GLY A 48 14.98 -6.60 -12.75
N ALA A 49 14.37 -7.52 -13.50
CA ALA A 49 13.01 -7.36 -14.01
C ALA A 49 11.97 -7.41 -12.88
N ASP A 50 12.12 -8.33 -11.93
CA ASP A 50 11.24 -8.43 -10.76
C ASP A 50 11.35 -7.19 -9.88
N TRP A 51 12.57 -6.70 -9.64
CA TRP A 51 12.81 -5.43 -8.93
C TRP A 51 12.12 -4.25 -9.60
N ALA A 52 12.29 -4.07 -10.91
CA ALA A 52 11.64 -2.99 -11.64
C ALA A 52 10.10 -3.09 -11.55
N CYS A 53 9.55 -4.31 -11.64
CA CYS A 53 8.13 -4.58 -11.50
C CYS A 53 7.61 -4.16 -10.11
N PHE A 54 8.25 -4.60 -9.03
CA PHE A 54 7.82 -4.25 -7.67
C PHE A 54 7.94 -2.74 -7.40
N GLN A 55 8.99 -2.09 -7.90
CA GLN A 55 9.14 -0.64 -7.80
C GLN A 55 8.03 0.11 -8.55
N ALA A 56 7.63 -0.37 -9.73
CA ALA A 56 6.53 0.20 -10.51
C ALA A 56 5.18 0.03 -9.79
N VAL A 57 4.90 -1.15 -9.22
CA VAL A 57 3.70 -1.38 -8.40
C VAL A 57 3.69 -0.45 -7.19
N GLY A 58 4.79 -0.36 -6.46
CA GLY A 58 4.90 0.54 -5.31
C GLY A 58 4.73 2.01 -5.70
N ALA A 59 5.25 2.41 -6.86
CA ALA A 59 5.09 3.76 -7.39
C ALA A 59 3.62 4.04 -7.75
N ALA A 60 2.93 3.12 -8.41
CA ALA A 60 1.51 3.22 -8.75
C ALA A 60 0.62 3.30 -7.49
N LEU A 61 0.94 2.53 -6.43
CA LEU A 61 0.19 2.57 -5.17
C LEU A 61 0.38 3.88 -4.39
N ARG A 62 1.51 4.56 -4.58
CA ARG A 62 1.80 5.85 -3.94
C ARG A 62 1.37 7.05 -4.78
N GLN A 63 0.94 6.81 -6.01
CA GLN A 63 0.58 7.85 -6.95
C GLN A 63 -0.66 8.60 -6.49
N GLN A 64 -0.60 9.93 -6.49
CA GLN A 64 -1.75 10.79 -6.27
C GLN A 64 -2.29 11.31 -7.61
N ALA A 65 -3.55 11.72 -7.63
CA ALA A 65 -4.15 12.25 -8.86
C ALA A 65 -3.37 13.48 -9.35
N GLY A 66 -2.78 13.38 -10.55
CA GLY A 66 -1.99 14.46 -11.17
C GLY A 66 -0.48 14.26 -11.13
N ASP A 67 0.04 13.20 -10.51
CA ASP A 67 1.48 12.91 -10.49
C ASP A 67 1.92 12.18 -11.78
N ASP A 68 2.74 12.83 -12.59
CA ASP A 68 3.42 12.20 -13.73
C ASP A 68 4.52 11.26 -13.20
N LEU A 69 4.22 9.95 -13.15
CA LEU A 69 5.24 8.94 -12.86
C LEU A 69 6.19 8.82 -14.05
N ARG A 70 7.34 9.48 -13.96
CA ARG A 70 8.46 9.15 -14.82
C ARG A 70 9.11 7.85 -14.30
N PRO A 71 9.19 6.79 -15.12
CA PRO A 71 9.90 5.58 -14.72
C PRO A 71 11.38 5.90 -14.47
N PRO A 72 12.02 5.24 -13.50
CA PRO A 72 13.44 5.44 -13.22
C PRO A 72 14.28 5.04 -14.45
N SER A 73 15.19 5.91 -14.88
CA SER A 73 16.03 5.65 -16.05
C SER A 73 17.15 4.66 -15.71
N ALA A 74 17.14 3.50 -16.35
CA ALA A 74 18.16 2.46 -16.18
C ALA A 74 19.58 2.96 -16.49
N ASP A 75 19.73 3.79 -17.52
CA ASP A 75 21.03 4.36 -17.93
C ASP A 75 21.63 5.26 -16.86
N PHE A 76 20.80 6.08 -16.21
CA PHE A 76 21.24 6.91 -15.08
C PHE A 76 21.70 6.04 -13.92
N ALA A 77 20.94 5.01 -13.55
CA ALA A 77 21.32 4.09 -12.49
C ALA A 77 22.65 3.39 -12.82
N ALA A 78 22.83 2.94 -14.07
CA ALA A 78 24.08 2.34 -14.52
C ALA A 78 25.26 3.33 -14.43
N ALA A 79 25.07 4.58 -14.85
CA ALA A 79 26.10 5.62 -14.78
C ALA A 79 26.49 5.95 -13.33
N VAL A 80 25.51 6.04 -12.42
CA VAL A 80 25.74 6.22 -10.98
C VAL A 80 26.53 5.05 -10.41
N MET A 81 26.14 3.81 -10.70
CA MET A 81 26.84 2.62 -10.23
C MET A 81 28.28 2.54 -10.75
N ALA A 82 28.50 2.89 -12.02
CA ALA A 82 29.84 2.95 -12.60
C ALA A 82 30.72 4.02 -11.93
N ARG A 83 30.15 5.18 -11.60
CA ARG A 83 30.85 6.23 -10.86
C ARG A 83 31.21 5.78 -9.46
N LEU A 84 30.26 5.20 -8.72
CA LEU A 84 30.48 4.69 -7.36
C LEU A 84 31.58 3.61 -7.33
N ALA A 85 31.67 2.75 -8.35
CA ALA A 85 32.73 1.74 -8.45
C ALA A 85 34.14 2.34 -8.60
N SER A 86 34.25 3.59 -9.09
CA SER A 86 35.52 4.32 -9.22
C SER A 86 35.90 5.12 -7.97
N GLU A 87 34.98 5.27 -7.02
CA GLU A 87 35.19 6.01 -5.78
C GLU A 87 35.75 5.08 -4.71
N ALA A 88 36.72 5.57 -3.91
CA ALA A 88 37.23 4.80 -2.79
C ALA A 88 36.09 4.62 -1.77
N LEU A 89 35.77 3.36 -1.46
CA LEU A 89 34.73 3.06 -0.47
C LEU A 89 35.11 3.77 0.85
N PRO A 90 34.23 4.62 1.43
CA PRO A 90 34.46 5.07 2.79
C PRO A 90 34.65 3.81 3.64
N GLY A 91 35.80 3.71 4.32
CA GLY A 91 36.12 2.55 5.14
C GLY A 91 34.93 2.22 6.02
N ALA A 92 34.53 0.94 6.06
CA ALA A 92 33.30 0.44 6.66
C ALA A 92 33.06 1.11 8.02
N ALA A 93 32.33 2.23 7.99
CA ALA A 93 31.94 2.92 9.19
C ALA A 93 30.95 2.00 9.87
N GLU A 94 31.17 1.75 11.15
CA GLU A 94 30.24 1.06 12.02
C GLU A 94 28.85 1.65 11.76
N VAL A 95 27.96 0.83 11.19
CA VAL A 95 26.60 1.24 10.84
C VAL A 95 25.92 1.54 12.17
N ALA A 96 25.89 2.82 12.54
CA ALA A 96 25.17 3.27 13.72
C ALA A 96 23.74 2.75 13.62
N GLU A 97 23.29 2.05 14.66
CA GLU A 97 21.95 1.50 14.75
C GLU A 97 20.95 2.64 14.54
N MET A 98 20.34 2.68 13.34
CA MET A 98 19.39 3.72 13.00
C MET A 98 18.17 3.47 13.87
N PRO A 99 17.75 4.42 14.73
CA PRO A 99 16.53 4.24 15.51
C PRO A 99 15.37 3.96 14.55
N PRO A 100 14.41 3.10 14.91
CA PRO A 100 13.31 2.75 14.02
C PRO A 100 12.65 4.03 13.56
N GLN A 101 12.79 4.33 12.26
CA GLN A 101 12.12 5.48 11.66
C GLN A 101 10.66 5.11 11.53
N VAL A 102 9.92 5.20 12.63
CA VAL A 102 8.46 5.31 12.62
C VAL A 102 8.17 6.66 11.98
N ARG A 103 8.24 6.72 10.65
CA ARG A 103 7.72 7.84 9.90
C ARG A 103 6.22 7.80 10.13
N ALA A 104 5.74 8.53 11.12
CA ALA A 104 4.35 8.95 11.24
C ALA A 104 4.06 9.91 10.06
N ARG A 105 4.09 9.37 8.84
CA ARG A 105 3.60 10.07 7.66
C ARG A 105 2.08 10.06 7.84
N ALA A 106 1.46 11.24 7.82
CA ALA A 106 0.01 11.38 7.71
C ALA A 106 -0.48 10.36 6.68
N ALA A 107 -1.41 9.49 7.08
CA ALA A 107 -1.85 8.41 6.21
C ALA A 107 -2.45 9.05 4.96
N ALA A 108 -2.16 8.53 3.77
CA ALA A 108 -2.73 9.05 2.52
C ALA A 108 -4.28 9.06 2.50
N ASN A 109 -4.90 8.42 3.49
CA ASN A 109 -6.34 8.40 3.72
C ASN A 109 -6.88 9.53 4.62
N ASP A 110 -6.03 10.36 5.22
CA ASP A 110 -6.46 11.44 6.13
C ASP A 110 -7.37 12.46 5.42
N GLU A 111 -7.17 12.70 4.13
CA GLU A 111 -8.03 13.55 3.31
C GLU A 111 -9.36 12.86 2.94
N HIS A 112 -9.33 11.56 2.66
CA HIS A 112 -10.52 10.76 2.31
C HIS A 112 -11.49 10.59 3.50
N TRP A 113 -10.98 10.64 4.73
CA TRP A 113 -11.79 10.50 5.94
C TRP A 113 -12.80 11.66 6.08
N ARG A 114 -12.40 12.87 5.68
CA ARG A 114 -13.23 14.08 5.81
C ARG A 114 -14.46 14.04 4.90
N TRP A 115 -14.33 13.54 3.67
CA TRP A 115 -15.48 13.45 2.75
C TRP A 115 -16.48 12.35 3.15
N LYS A 116 -15.99 11.23 3.72
CA LYS A 116 -16.86 10.14 4.19
C LYS A 116 -17.75 10.58 5.37
N TRP A 117 -17.23 11.39 6.29
CA TRP A 117 -18.04 11.97 7.37
C TRP A 117 -19.12 12.91 6.84
N VAL A 118 -18.80 13.73 5.83
CA VAL A 118 -19.78 14.61 5.18
C VAL A 118 -20.89 13.79 4.50
N ALA A 119 -20.53 12.72 3.78
CA ALA A 119 -21.50 11.82 3.16
C ALA A 119 -22.39 11.12 4.20
N GLY A 120 -21.83 10.67 5.32
CA GLY A 120 -22.59 10.07 6.41
C GLY A 120 -23.57 11.04 7.07
N LEU A 121 -23.14 12.27 7.33
CA LEU A 121 -24.00 13.32 7.89
C LEU A 121 -25.17 13.64 6.95
N ALA A 122 -24.91 13.75 5.65
CA ALA A 122 -25.95 14.01 4.64
C ALA A 122 -26.97 12.86 4.57
N ALA A 123 -26.53 11.60 4.66
CA ALA A 123 -27.42 10.45 4.67
C ALA A 123 -28.32 10.41 5.92
N CYS A 124 -27.77 10.73 7.10
CA CYS A 124 -28.56 10.87 8.33
C CYS A 124 -29.59 11.99 8.23
N ALA A 125 -29.22 13.14 7.67
CA ALA A 125 -30.14 14.26 7.44
C ALA A 125 -31.26 13.89 6.46
N ALA A 126 -30.95 13.17 5.38
CA ALA A 126 -31.94 12.69 4.43
C ALA A 126 -32.91 11.69 5.09
N ALA A 127 -32.40 10.71 5.84
CA ALA A 127 -33.24 9.75 6.56
C ALA A 127 -34.16 10.43 7.59
N ALA A 128 -33.67 11.45 8.31
CA ALA A 128 -34.49 12.24 9.23
C ALA A 128 -35.59 13.04 8.49
N ALA A 129 -35.26 13.64 7.35
CA ALA A 129 -36.21 14.39 6.54
C ALA A 129 -37.33 13.49 5.98
N PHE A 130 -36.99 12.31 5.44
CA PHE A 130 -37.99 11.37 4.91
C PHE A 130 -38.74 10.62 6.02
N GLY A 131 -38.08 10.30 7.14
CA GLY A 131 -38.69 9.62 8.27
C GLY A 131 -39.77 10.47 8.95
N TRP A 132 -39.55 11.77 9.07
CA TRP A 132 -40.55 12.68 9.66
C TRP A 132 -41.80 12.84 8.77
N GLN A 133 -41.64 12.84 7.45
CA GLN A 133 -42.77 12.91 6.50
C GLN A 133 -43.67 11.66 6.55
N LEU A 134 -43.12 10.51 6.93
CA LEU A 134 -43.87 9.27 7.08
C LEU A 134 -44.72 9.24 8.36
N LEU A 135 -44.22 9.82 9.46
CA LEU A 135 -44.99 9.96 10.70
C LEU A 135 -46.13 10.98 10.57
N ASP A 136 -45.96 12.02 9.76
CA ASP A 136 -47.00 13.05 9.54
C ASP A 136 -48.14 12.53 8.63
N HIS A 137 -47.87 11.53 7.78
CA HIS A 137 -48.88 10.92 6.91
C HIS A 137 -49.83 9.93 7.62
N GLU A 138 -49.50 9.41 8.80
CA GLU A 138 -50.41 8.54 9.56
C GLU A 138 -51.53 9.30 10.30
N ALA A 139 -51.41 10.63 10.44
CA ALA A 139 -52.45 11.44 11.08
C ALA A 139 -53.66 11.76 10.17
N ALA A 140 -53.58 11.45 8.86
CA ALA A 140 -54.65 11.71 7.89
C ALA A 140 -55.57 10.50 7.62
N ALA A 141 -55.37 9.36 8.30
CA ALA A 141 -56.29 8.21 8.25
C ALA A 141 -57.42 8.36 9.29
N GLY A 142 -58.22 9.42 9.17
CA GLY A 142 -59.49 9.55 9.90
C GLY A 142 -60.56 8.58 9.36
N PRO A 143 -61.60 8.22 10.15
CA PRO A 143 -62.55 7.15 9.85
C PRO A 143 -63.57 7.57 8.78
N GLU A 144 -63.14 7.74 7.53
CA GLU A 144 -64.05 8.07 6.41
C GLU A 144 -64.60 6.83 5.70
N LEU A 145 -64.12 5.63 6.03
CA LEU A 145 -64.56 4.36 5.40
C LEU A 145 -65.90 3.80 5.93
N ALA A 146 -66.60 4.50 6.84
CA ALA A 146 -67.83 4.01 7.46
C ALA A 146 -69.10 4.84 7.16
N LYS A 147 -69.11 5.71 6.14
CA LYS A 147 -70.36 6.30 5.63
C LYS A 147 -70.94 5.44 4.52
N ALA A 148 -71.65 4.38 4.91
CA ALA A 148 -72.53 3.65 4.01
C ALA A 148 -73.57 4.62 3.42
N GLN A 149 -73.59 4.75 2.09
CA GLN A 149 -74.69 5.42 1.38
C GLN A 149 -75.97 4.58 1.53
N PRO A 150 -77.11 5.17 1.93
CA PRO A 150 -78.39 4.47 1.87
C PRO A 150 -78.84 4.40 0.41
N ALA A 151 -78.91 3.19 -0.15
CA ALA A 151 -79.53 2.95 -1.44
C ALA A 151 -81.05 3.12 -1.32
N THR A 152 -81.59 4.14 -1.98
CA THR A 152 -83.03 4.39 -2.12
C THR A 152 -83.64 3.38 -3.09
N ARG A 153 -84.67 2.65 -2.67
CA ARG A 153 -85.72 2.16 -3.57
C ARG A 153 -87.04 2.06 -2.81
#